data_AF-A0AAU8MV01-F1
#
_entry.id   AF-A0AAU8MV01-F1
#
_cell.length_a   1.000
_cell.length_b   1.000
_cell.length_c   1.000
_cell.angle_alpha   90.00
_cell.angle_beta   90.00
_cell.angle_gamma   90.00
#
_symmetry.space_group_name_H-M   'P 1'
#
loop_
_entity.id
_entity.type
_entity.pdbx_description
1 polymer ?
#
loop_
_entity_poly.entity_id
_entity_poly.type
_entity_poly.pdbx_seq_one_letter_code
_entity_poly.pdbx_strand_id
1 'polypeptide(L)'
;MRALLKTCWAALAVFAVLTLTGCQTTGTQNNKLTEAQYAYSAAIRWGDFEGAANMIDPDLRKKLAPTAMQLERYKQIQISSYHDAGSEVDKEKGSAARVINIGVINRHTLAERSVRYVEAWTWDPESKTWWLISGLPDLWEGQ
;
A
#
# COMPACT_ATOMS: atom_id res chain seq x y z
N MET A 1 -19.08 21.02 54.23
CA MET A 1 -19.43 19.83 53.41
C MET A 1 -19.78 20.15 51.94
N ARG A 2 -20.51 21.24 51.62
CA ARG A 2 -20.85 21.58 50.22
C ARG A 2 -19.68 21.99 49.31
N ALA A 3 -18.56 22.48 49.87
CA ALA A 3 -17.39 22.89 49.09
C ALA A 3 -16.52 21.70 48.63
N LEU A 4 -16.39 20.67 49.47
CA LEU A 4 -15.66 19.42 49.17
C LEU A 4 -16.34 18.59 48.06
N LEU A 5 -17.67 18.67 47.96
CA LEU A 5 -18.44 17.99 46.92
C LEU A 5 -18.22 18.63 45.52
N LYS A 6 -18.03 19.94 45.48
CA LYS A 6 -17.81 20.71 44.23
C LYS A 6 -16.40 20.52 43.67
N THR A 7 -15.39 20.41 44.53
CA THR A 7 -14.01 20.13 44.12
C THR A 7 -13.84 18.70 43.62
N CYS A 8 -14.56 17.71 44.19
CA CYS A 8 -14.62 16.34 43.64
C CYS A 8 -15.26 16.28 42.25
N TRP A 9 -16.32 17.06 42.00
CA TRP A 9 -16.97 17.10 40.67
C TRP A 9 -16.11 17.78 39.61
N ALA A 10 -15.37 18.83 39.96
CA ALA A 10 -14.43 19.48 39.06
C ALA A 10 -13.23 18.57 38.71
N ALA A 11 -12.72 17.80 39.67
CA ALA A 11 -11.62 16.85 39.44
C ALA A 11 -12.04 15.67 38.54
N LEU A 12 -13.27 15.18 38.67
CA LEU A 12 -13.79 14.08 37.85
C LEU A 12 -14.04 14.50 36.39
N ALA A 13 -14.46 15.76 36.17
CA ALA A 13 -14.66 16.32 34.83
C ALA A 13 -13.33 16.53 34.09
N VAL A 14 -12.25 16.90 34.78
CA VAL A 14 -10.92 17.07 34.19
C VAL A 14 -10.27 15.72 33.83
N PHE A 15 -10.53 14.66 34.61
CA PHE A 15 -10.01 13.32 34.31
C PHE A 15 -10.71 12.67 33.10
N ALA A 16 -11.99 12.97 32.86
CA ALA A 16 -12.75 12.44 31.72
C ALA A 16 -12.26 12.97 30.36
N VAL A 17 -11.74 14.20 30.30
CA VAL A 17 -11.29 14.83 29.03
C VAL A 17 -9.91 14.31 28.57
N LEU A 18 -9.10 13.77 29.48
CA LEU A 18 -7.74 13.27 29.19
C LEU A 18 -7.69 11.85 28.61
N THR A 19 -8.82 11.14 28.50
CA THR A 19 -8.86 9.74 28.04
C THR A 19 -9.20 9.57 26.55
N LEU A 20 -9.41 10.67 25.81
CA LEU A 20 -9.84 10.64 24.40
C LEU A 20 -8.71 10.81 23.36
N THR A 21 -7.44 10.85 23.76
CA THR A 21 -6.31 10.96 22.80
C THR A 21 -5.84 9.61 22.24
N GLY A 22 -6.49 8.51 22.61
CA GLY A 22 -6.20 7.18 22.09
C GLY A 22 -6.78 6.93 20.70
N CYS A 23 -5.92 6.64 19.72
CA CYS A 23 -6.21 6.00 18.42
C CYS A 23 -6.61 6.87 17.21
N GLN A 24 -6.09 8.10 17.08
CA GLN A 24 -6.23 8.83 15.80
C GLN A 24 -5.21 8.38 14.73
N THR A 25 -4.06 7.82 15.13
CA THR A 25 -2.98 7.44 14.23
C THR A 25 -3.30 6.20 13.37
N THR A 26 -3.91 5.19 13.97
CA THR A 26 -4.20 3.90 13.31
C THR A 26 -5.25 4.02 12.21
N GLY A 27 -6.27 4.85 12.40
CA GLY A 27 -7.30 5.09 11.38
C GLY A 27 -6.75 5.77 10.14
N THR A 28 -5.88 6.77 10.33
CA THR A 28 -5.23 7.48 9.22
C THR A 28 -4.25 6.60 8.46
N GLN A 29 -3.43 5.79 9.15
CA GLN A 29 -2.47 4.89 8.52
C GLN A 29 -3.19 3.85 7.63
N ASN A 30 -4.27 3.24 8.12
CA ASN A 30 -5.05 2.25 7.36
C ASN A 30 -5.71 2.87 6.12
N ASN A 31 -6.33 4.04 6.26
CA ASN A 31 -6.96 4.71 5.13
C ASN A 31 -5.94 5.03 4.03
N LYS A 32 -4.75 5.49 4.42
CA LYS A 32 -3.65 5.74 3.49
C LYS A 32 -3.12 4.46 2.84
N LEU A 33 -3.09 3.33 3.56
CA LEU A 33 -2.71 2.05 2.97
C LEU A 33 -3.69 1.67 1.86
N THR A 34 -4.99 1.72 2.14
CA THR A 34 -6.04 1.41 1.17
C THR A 34 -5.96 2.32 -0.05
N GLU A 35 -5.73 3.62 0.15
CA GLU A 35 -5.56 4.60 -0.93
C GLU A 35 -4.33 4.27 -1.79
N ALA A 36 -3.18 4.02 -1.16
CA ALA A 36 -1.95 3.66 -1.87
C ALA A 36 -2.13 2.35 -2.66
N GLN A 37 -2.69 1.32 -2.03
CA GLN A 37 -2.98 0.04 -2.66
C GLN A 37 -3.96 0.15 -3.83
N TYR A 38 -4.97 1.02 -3.71
CA TYR A 38 -5.90 1.29 -4.79
C TYR A 38 -5.22 2.01 -5.95
N ALA A 39 -4.46 3.07 -5.68
CA ALA A 39 -3.71 3.82 -6.68
C ALA A 39 -2.71 2.92 -7.42
N TYR A 40 -1.96 2.09 -6.70
CA TYR A 40 -1.05 1.12 -7.29
C TYR A 40 -1.78 0.10 -8.17
N SER A 41 -2.86 -0.50 -7.67
CA SER A 41 -3.66 -1.45 -8.46
C SER A 41 -4.23 -0.82 -9.73
N ALA A 42 -4.59 0.46 -9.69
CA ALA A 42 -5.10 1.20 -10.84
C ALA A 42 -3.97 1.46 -11.85
N ALA A 43 -2.81 1.90 -11.36
CA ALA A 43 -1.62 2.12 -12.20
C ALA A 43 -1.24 0.84 -12.96
N ILE A 44 -1.13 -0.30 -12.28
CA ILE A 44 -0.83 -1.58 -12.92
C ILE A 44 -1.92 -1.96 -13.94
N ARG A 45 -3.21 -1.93 -13.56
CA ARG A 45 -4.32 -2.31 -14.45
C ARG A 45 -4.37 -1.47 -15.73
N TRP A 46 -4.09 -0.18 -15.63
CA TRP A 46 -4.10 0.74 -16.77
C TRP A 46 -2.76 0.84 -17.50
N GLY A 47 -1.75 0.07 -17.08
CA GLY A 47 -0.43 0.03 -17.72
C GLY A 47 0.48 1.22 -17.42
N ASP A 48 0.17 1.99 -16.38
CA ASP A 48 1.02 3.09 -15.88
C ASP A 48 2.12 2.54 -14.96
N PHE A 49 3.06 1.79 -15.55
CA PHE A 49 4.17 1.19 -14.81
C PHE A 49 5.20 2.22 -14.31
N GLU A 50 5.30 3.38 -14.98
CA GLU A 50 6.13 4.49 -14.51
C GLU A 50 5.54 5.13 -13.25
N GLY A 51 4.23 5.41 -13.25
CA GLY A 51 3.50 5.85 -12.05
C GLY A 51 3.59 4.85 -10.91
N ALA A 52 3.44 3.56 -11.20
CA ALA A 52 3.61 2.49 -10.21
C ALA A 52 5.04 2.45 -9.63
N ALA A 53 6.08 2.64 -10.46
CA ALA A 53 7.46 2.70 -10.01
C ALA A 53 7.74 3.89 -9.08
N ASN A 54 7.02 4.99 -9.23
CA ASN A 54 7.11 6.15 -8.34
C ASN A 54 6.53 5.92 -6.94
N MET A 55 5.84 4.80 -6.73
CA MET A 55 5.34 4.38 -5.41
C MET A 55 6.34 3.49 -4.66
N ILE A 56 7.42 3.06 -5.33
CA ILE A 56 8.50 2.31 -4.68
C ILE A 56 9.24 3.24 -3.71
N ASP A 57 9.59 2.71 -2.54
CA ASP A 57 10.44 3.38 -1.56
C ASP A 57 11.64 4.08 -2.26
N PRO A 58 11.91 5.36 -1.99
CA PRO A 58 12.93 6.13 -2.72
C PRO A 58 14.33 5.50 -2.73
N ASP A 59 14.72 4.80 -1.67
CA ASP A 59 16.03 4.16 -1.58
C ASP A 59 16.07 2.83 -2.34
N LEU A 60 14.96 2.09 -2.34
CA LEU A 60 14.82 0.88 -3.15
C LEU A 60 14.59 1.18 -4.63
N ARG A 61 13.94 2.29 -4.97
CA ARG A 61 13.59 2.66 -6.35
C ARG A 61 14.82 2.77 -7.24
N LYS A 62 15.95 3.24 -6.71
CA LYS A 62 17.23 3.29 -7.45
C LYS A 62 17.70 1.93 -7.96
N LYS A 63 17.26 0.84 -7.31
CA LYS A 63 17.63 -0.55 -7.61
C LYS A 63 16.50 -1.31 -8.31
N LEU A 64 15.26 -1.03 -7.93
CA LEU A 64 14.07 -1.78 -8.36
C LEU A 64 13.28 -1.10 -9.47
N ALA A 65 13.53 0.17 -9.79
CA ALA A 65 12.84 0.83 -10.88
C ALA A 65 13.16 0.15 -12.22
N PRO A 66 12.16 0.02 -13.10
CA PRO A 66 12.39 -0.55 -14.42
C PRO A 66 13.30 0.36 -15.24
N THR A 67 14.23 -0.25 -15.96
CA THR A 67 14.99 0.42 -17.02
C THR A 67 14.08 0.83 -18.18
N ALA A 68 14.54 1.74 -19.04
CA ALA A 68 13.81 2.13 -20.25
C ALA A 68 13.44 0.92 -21.14
N MET A 69 14.34 -0.06 -21.26
CA MET A 69 14.07 -1.29 -22.00
C MET A 69 12.96 -2.13 -21.35
N GLN A 70 12.94 -2.24 -20.02
CA GLN A 70 11.87 -2.94 -19.30
C GLN A 70 10.52 -2.23 -19.45
N LEU A 71 10.51 -0.89 -19.45
CA LEU A 71 9.31 -0.09 -19.73
C LEU A 71 8.75 -0.34 -21.14
N GLU A 72 9.61 -0.43 -22.16
CA GLU A 72 9.16 -0.83 -23.50
C GLU A 72 8.58 -2.25 -23.52
N ARG A 73 9.12 -3.17 -22.72
CA ARG A 73 8.59 -4.53 -22.60
C ARG A 73 7.17 -4.52 -22.05
N TYR A 74 6.89 -3.71 -21.03
CA TYR A 74 5.54 -3.58 -20.45
C TYR A 74 4.48 -3.12 -21.46
N LYS A 75 4.85 -2.38 -22.52
CA LYS A 75 3.92 -1.98 -23.59
C LYS A 75 3.44 -3.15 -24.46
N GLN A 76 4.14 -4.29 -24.42
CA GLN A 76 3.80 -5.49 -25.19
C GLN A 76 2.73 -6.34 -24.52
N ILE A 77 2.35 -6.02 -23.28
CA ILE A 77 1.34 -6.76 -22.52
C ILE A 77 0.12 -5.88 -22.24
N GLN A 78 -0.99 -6.55 -21.91
CA GLN A 78 -2.20 -5.94 -21.40
C GLN A 78 -2.58 -6.66 -20.12
N ILE A 79 -2.96 -5.91 -19.09
CA ILE A 79 -3.49 -6.48 -17.86
C ILE A 79 -4.97 -6.79 -18.07
N SER A 80 -5.36 -8.05 -17.90
CA SER A 80 -6.75 -8.52 -17.99
C SER A 80 -7.42 -8.58 -16.62
N SER A 81 -6.67 -8.84 -15.55
CA SER A 81 -7.19 -8.88 -14.18
C SER A 81 -6.12 -8.54 -13.14
N TYR A 82 -6.59 -8.08 -11.97
CA TYR A 82 -5.76 -7.81 -10.79
C TYR A 82 -6.59 -8.21 -9.56
N HIS A 83 -6.31 -9.39 -9.01
CA HIS A 83 -7.12 -9.98 -7.94
C HIS A 83 -6.28 -10.19 -6.68
N ASP A 84 -6.76 -9.67 -5.54
CA ASP A 84 -6.18 -9.93 -4.23
C ASP A 84 -6.59 -11.35 -3.77
N ALA A 85 -5.60 -12.22 -3.68
CA ALA A 85 -5.74 -13.61 -3.26
C ALA A 85 -5.45 -13.83 -1.76
N GLY A 86 -5.04 -12.78 -1.04
CA GLY A 86 -4.74 -12.85 0.38
C GLY A 86 -3.92 -11.63 0.84
N SER A 87 -4.28 -11.07 1.98
CA SER A 87 -3.63 -9.89 2.54
C SER A 87 -3.29 -10.06 4.02
N GLU A 88 -2.16 -9.51 4.42
CA GLU A 88 -1.66 -9.44 5.78
C GLU A 88 -1.24 -8.00 6.10
N VAL A 89 -1.62 -7.50 7.27
CA VAL A 89 -1.27 -6.15 7.72
C VAL A 89 -0.81 -6.22 9.17
N ASP A 90 0.45 -5.88 9.42
CA ASP A 90 1.02 -5.70 10.75
C ASP A 90 1.15 -4.19 11.03
N LYS A 91 0.23 -3.70 11.86
CA LYS A 91 0.11 -2.27 12.18
C LYS A 91 1.22 -1.79 13.10
N GLU A 92 1.67 -2.64 14.01
CA GLU A 92 2.69 -2.29 14.99
C GLU A 92 4.05 -2.16 14.31
N LYS A 93 4.34 -3.05 13.36
CA LYS A 93 5.56 -2.98 12.56
C LYS A 93 5.45 -2.04 11.37
N GLY A 94 4.24 -1.57 11.03
CA GLY A 94 4.02 -0.72 9.87
C GLY A 94 4.30 -1.43 8.56
N SER A 95 3.94 -2.71 8.45
CA SER A 95 4.16 -3.51 7.24
C SER A 95 2.84 -4.09 6.73
N ALA A 96 2.70 -4.18 5.42
CA ALA A 96 1.56 -4.86 4.79
C ALA A 96 2.03 -5.67 3.59
N ALA A 97 1.44 -6.83 3.38
CA ALA A 97 1.72 -7.69 2.24
C ALA A 97 0.43 -8.20 1.62
N ARG A 98 0.38 -8.31 0.30
CA ARG A 98 -0.73 -8.90 -0.44
C ARG A 98 -0.22 -9.85 -1.50
N VAL A 99 -0.93 -10.94 -1.68
CA VAL A 99 -0.71 -11.87 -2.79
C VAL A 99 -1.68 -11.47 -3.89
N ILE A 100 -1.16 -11.04 -5.03
CA ILE A 100 -1.96 -10.63 -6.18
C ILE A 100 -1.83 -11.68 -7.29
N ASN A 101 -2.96 -12.10 -7.84
CA ASN A 101 -3.01 -12.81 -9.11
C ASN A 101 -3.31 -11.80 -10.22
N ILE A 102 -2.39 -11.69 -11.19
CA ILE A 102 -2.45 -10.75 -12.29
C ILE A 102 -2.71 -11.51 -13.58
N GLY A 103 -3.83 -11.26 -14.25
CA GLY A 103 -4.05 -11.74 -15.61
C GLY A 103 -3.29 -10.87 -16.60
N VAL A 104 -2.52 -11.50 -17.48
CA VAL A 104 -1.63 -10.86 -18.45
C VAL A 104 -1.90 -11.45 -19.83
N ILE A 105 -2.24 -10.58 -20.78
CA ILE A 105 -2.40 -10.91 -22.19
C ILE A 105 -1.20 -10.38 -22.96
N ASN A 106 -0.53 -11.23 -23.74
CA ASN A 106 0.47 -10.79 -24.70
C ASN A 106 -0.25 -10.16 -25.91
N ARG A 107 0.04 -8.89 -26.22
CA ARG A 107 -0.63 -8.15 -27.30
C ARG A 107 -0.34 -8.69 -28.69
N HIS A 108 0.76 -9.41 -28.88
CA HIS A 108 1.18 -9.95 -30.18
C HIS A 108 0.59 -11.34 -30.45
N THR A 109 0.48 -12.18 -29.42
CA THR A 109 -0.02 -13.56 -29.57
C THR A 109 -1.45 -13.75 -29.10
N LEU A 110 -2.00 -12.78 -28.37
CA LEU A 110 -3.29 -12.85 -27.66
C LEU A 110 -3.38 -13.99 -26.64
N ALA A 111 -2.24 -14.60 -26.27
CA ALA A 111 -2.18 -15.60 -25.22
C ALA A 111 -2.35 -14.94 -23.86
N GLU A 112 -3.25 -15.47 -23.04
CA GLU A 112 -3.47 -15.06 -21.65
C GLU A 112 -2.76 -16.03 -20.69
N ARG A 113 -2.22 -15.48 -19.60
CA ARG A 113 -1.76 -16.25 -18.44
C ARG A 113 -1.98 -15.46 -17.15
N SER A 114 -1.86 -16.17 -16.02
CA SER A 114 -1.89 -15.58 -14.69
C SER A 114 -0.49 -15.55 -14.10
N VAL A 115 -0.11 -14.43 -13.48
CA VAL A 115 1.15 -14.23 -12.75
C VAL A 115 0.84 -13.99 -11.28
N ARG A 116 1.59 -14.65 -10.40
CA ARG A 116 1.52 -14.39 -8.96
C ARG A 116 2.55 -13.34 -8.56
N TYR A 117 2.10 -12.30 -7.89
CA TYR A 117 2.93 -11.19 -7.42
C TYR A 117 2.73 -10.97 -5.92
N VAL A 118 3.82 -10.80 -5.17
CA VAL A 118 3.77 -10.43 -3.76
C VAL A 118 3.99 -8.93 -3.66
N GLU A 119 2.91 -8.21 -3.33
CA GLU A 119 2.89 -6.77 -3.15
C GLU A 119 3.18 -6.44 -1.69
N ALA A 120 4.37 -5.90 -1.40
CA ALA A 120 4.79 -5.60 -0.04
C ALA A 120 4.96 -4.10 0.17
N TRP A 121 4.53 -3.62 1.33
CA TRP A 121 4.51 -2.21 1.72
C TRP A 121 5.12 -2.00 3.10
N THR A 122 5.75 -0.84 3.26
CA THR A 122 6.23 -0.32 4.54
C THR A 122 5.68 1.07 4.81
N TRP A 123 5.39 1.36 6.08
CA TRP A 123 4.95 2.66 6.54
C TRP A 123 6.16 3.51 6.93
N ASP A 124 6.22 4.71 6.39
CA ASP A 124 7.13 5.76 6.84
C ASP A 124 6.40 6.70 7.81
N PRO A 125 6.75 6.71 9.11
CA PRO A 125 6.11 7.59 10.09
C PRO A 125 6.48 9.06 9.91
N GLU A 126 7.63 9.39 9.30
CA GLU A 126 8.07 10.77 9.10
C GLU A 126 7.27 11.43 7.98
N SER A 127 7.22 10.77 6.81
CA SER A 127 6.45 11.28 5.67
C SER A 127 4.95 10.96 5.76
N LYS A 128 4.57 10.07 6.69
CA LYS A 128 3.22 9.50 6.81
C LYS A 128 2.74 8.88 5.50
N THR A 129 3.61 8.13 4.83
CA THR A 129 3.36 7.52 3.51
C THR A 129 3.59 6.02 3.57
N TRP A 130 2.82 5.28 2.79
CA TRP A 130 3.11 3.87 2.52
C TRP A 130 3.95 3.76 1.25
N TRP A 131 5.09 3.09 1.35
CA TRP A 131 6.00 2.85 0.25
C TRP A 131 5.98 1.40 -0.16
N LEU A 132 5.98 1.15 -1.46
CA LEU A 132 6.10 -0.19 -2.02
C LEU A 132 7.56 -0.66 -1.91
N ILE A 133 7.77 -1.86 -1.39
CA ILE A 133 9.13 -2.42 -1.19
C ILE A 133 9.38 -3.67 -2.04
N SER A 134 8.35 -4.27 -2.62
CA SER A 134 8.45 -5.44 -3.51
C SER A 134 8.97 -5.12 -4.92
N GLY A 135 8.89 -3.86 -5.35
CA GLY A 135 9.15 -3.46 -6.74
C GLY A 135 7.96 -3.79 -7.67
N LEU A 136 8.14 -3.64 -8.98
CA LEU A 136 7.10 -3.98 -9.95
C LEU A 136 6.99 -5.51 -10.15
N PRO A 137 5.82 -6.04 -10.53
CA PRO A 137 5.69 -7.45 -10.86
C PRO A 137 6.56 -7.81 -12.07
N ASP A 138 7.26 -8.95 -11.98
CA ASP A 138 7.82 -9.62 -13.16
C ASP A 138 6.67 -10.28 -13.92
N LEU A 139 6.22 -9.61 -14.97
CA LEU A 139 5.12 -10.09 -15.76
C LEU A 139 5.54 -11.14 -16.78
N TRP A 140 6.77 -11.64 -16.85
CA TRP A 140 7.22 -12.59 -17.88
C TRP A 140 7.63 -13.97 -17.35
N GLU A 141 7.72 -14.17 -16.03
CA GLU A 141 8.03 -15.46 -15.39
C GLU A 141 9.26 -16.17 -15.99
N GLY A 142 10.30 -15.41 -16.38
CA GLY A 142 11.54 -15.96 -16.96
C GLY A 142 11.54 -16.21 -18.47
N GLN A 143 10.52 -15.77 -19.21
CA GLN A 143 10.54 -15.63 -20.68
C GLN A 143 11.34 -14.40 -21.14
#